data_AF-A0A2W4UXM7-F1
#
_entry.id   AF-A0A2W4UXM7-F1
#
_cell.length_a   1.000
_cell.length_b   1.000
_cell.length_c   1.000
_cell.angle_alpha   90.00
_cell.angle_beta   90.00
_cell.angle_gamma   90.00
#
_symmetry.space_group_name_H-M   'P 1'
#
loop_
_entity.id
_entity.type
_entity.pdbx_description
1 polymer ?
#
loop_
_entity_poly.entity_id
_entity_poly.type
_entity_poly.pdbx_seq_one_letter_code
_entity_poly.pdbx_strand_id
1 'polypeptide(L)'
;MRSRSTFSRQGGVTLLELLLSLSILAGVVAAVSRFAADASEESRTNLTALHARTVGQAASAYIKDNYAAITSVATASTPVLIRVPELISTGYLPAGYSATNPRQQATCVLVLEPIPNRLSGLLVTEGGDAIDDLTLGQVASLIGGAGGAIYSTEPGVVRGAMGGFNFAVGPYANANHVNGRCDGSAGNITLMPGHPVMALWYADAAQGSSTLYRDQVPGNPSLNTMNTPILMGAGSHQVVGTACSTSGAIASSASGAVLACENGEWKPGGSAFWQDPVPTFANLPSCNAASLGHTRVVHTPAVGTERRAYTCDGGGTWVALGVDNNGNLTVPATVTASRGRFSRDAIAPIADSTLALSENTGVTGRRAGIALHNGGVSAGNIELAASGSRRTVFSDTAGLGLGIEATGNIQTHRYFQVDSVSVEGAACPTPGLIGRDATGGVLSCKSGFWATPKAALSCITVASAQANAAGVQCPVGRTMTGGGCDGGVTDHYNTSVPNGNGWYCANWKYQGKTVTAYAVCCGS
;
A
#
# COMPACT_ATOMS: atom_id res chain seq x y z
N MET A 1 28.73 53.60 -114.90
CA MET A 1 30.13 53.95 -114.54
C MET A 1 30.48 53.32 -113.19
N ARG A 2 31.50 52.44 -113.21
CA ARG A 2 32.44 51.98 -112.15
C ARG A 2 31.94 51.61 -110.73
N SER A 3 31.96 50.29 -110.50
CA SER A 3 32.24 49.62 -109.21
C SER A 3 33.64 49.99 -108.67
N ARG A 4 33.76 50.17 -107.35
CA ARG A 4 35.04 50.24 -106.61
C ARG A 4 35.08 49.08 -105.60
N SER A 5 35.93 48.11 -105.91
CA SER A 5 36.39 47.04 -105.01
C SER A 5 37.51 47.54 -104.10
N THR A 6 37.44 47.26 -102.80
CA THR A 6 38.55 47.40 -101.85
C THR A 6 39.35 46.10 -101.81
N PHE A 7 40.65 46.17 -102.10
CA PHE A 7 41.60 45.05 -102.01
C PHE A 7 42.11 44.87 -100.57
N SER A 8 42.06 43.64 -100.06
CA SER A 8 42.76 43.20 -98.85
C SER A 8 44.23 42.91 -99.17
N ARG A 9 45.17 43.43 -98.37
CA ARG A 9 46.62 43.14 -98.47
C ARG A 9 46.92 41.81 -97.74
N GLN A 10 47.37 40.81 -98.49
CA GLN A 10 48.02 39.62 -97.93
C GLN A 10 49.47 39.97 -97.55
N GLY A 11 49.82 39.85 -96.26
CA GLY A 11 51.20 39.90 -95.78
C GLY A 11 51.81 38.50 -95.82
N GLY A 12 52.97 38.34 -96.45
CA GLY A 12 53.73 37.10 -96.42
C GLY A 12 54.37 36.87 -95.05
N VAL A 13 54.29 35.63 -94.55
CA VAL A 13 54.86 35.23 -93.25
C VAL A 13 56.38 35.13 -93.36
N THR A 14 57.10 35.80 -92.47
CA THR A 14 58.56 35.70 -92.43
C THR A 14 59.00 34.44 -91.66
N LEU A 15 60.13 33.82 -92.02
CA LEU A 15 60.67 32.64 -91.34
C LEU A 15 60.83 32.87 -89.81
N LEU A 16 61.10 34.11 -89.41
CA LEU A 16 61.25 34.52 -88.01
C LEU A 16 59.92 34.43 -87.23
N GLU A 17 58.79 34.81 -87.83
CA GLU A 17 57.46 34.67 -87.20
C GLU A 17 57.03 33.22 -87.05
N LEU A 18 57.40 32.34 -88.00
CA LEU A 18 57.17 30.90 -87.88
C LEU A 18 57.99 30.30 -86.73
N LEU A 19 59.25 30.70 -86.56
CA LEU A 19 60.09 30.23 -85.45
C LEU A 19 59.61 30.77 -84.09
N LEU A 20 59.17 32.03 -84.03
CA LEU A 20 58.61 32.63 -82.80
C LEU A 20 57.27 31.97 -82.42
N SER A 21 56.38 31.73 -83.38
CA SER A 21 55.11 31.06 -83.09
C SER A 21 55.29 29.58 -82.68
N LEU A 22 56.22 28.84 -83.31
CA LEU A 22 56.55 27.47 -82.90
C LEU A 22 57.17 27.39 -81.50
N SER A 23 58.03 28.34 -81.13
CA SER A 23 58.62 28.38 -79.78
C SER A 23 57.60 28.76 -78.70
N ILE A 24 56.68 29.68 -78.99
CA ILE A 24 55.54 30.00 -78.10
C ILE A 24 54.62 28.79 -77.97
N LEU A 25 54.28 28.11 -79.07
CA LEU A 25 53.42 26.93 -79.06
C LEU A 25 54.06 25.78 -78.27
N ALA A 26 55.36 25.53 -78.43
CA ALA A 26 56.09 24.55 -77.63
C ALA A 26 56.07 24.90 -76.13
N GLY A 27 56.21 26.18 -75.79
CA GLY A 27 56.09 26.67 -74.41
C GLY A 27 54.69 26.46 -73.81
N VAL A 28 53.63 26.73 -74.59
CA VAL A 28 52.23 26.53 -74.18
C VAL A 28 51.93 25.04 -74.00
N VAL A 29 52.36 24.17 -74.91
CA VAL A 29 52.17 22.71 -74.79
C VAL A 29 52.89 22.17 -73.55
N ALA A 30 54.10 22.64 -73.27
CA ALA A 30 54.82 22.27 -72.05
C ALA A 30 54.09 22.77 -70.78
N ALA A 31 53.56 23.99 -70.79
CA ALA A 31 52.80 24.55 -69.67
C ALA A 31 51.47 23.82 -69.42
N VAL A 32 50.71 23.51 -70.48
CA VAL A 32 49.45 22.75 -70.41
C VAL A 32 49.71 21.32 -69.92
N SER A 33 50.80 20.70 -70.36
CA SER A 33 51.18 19.34 -69.91
C SER A 33 51.54 19.32 -68.42
N ARG A 34 52.25 20.35 -67.94
CA ARG A 34 52.54 20.52 -66.50
C ARG A 34 51.26 20.77 -65.70
N PHE A 35 50.39 21.67 -66.18
CA PHE A 35 49.10 21.93 -65.52
C PHE A 35 48.19 20.70 -65.48
N ALA A 36 48.15 19.90 -66.55
CA ALA A 36 47.39 18.66 -66.58
C ALA A 36 47.96 17.59 -65.64
N ALA A 37 49.30 17.51 -65.52
CA ALA A 37 49.96 16.64 -64.56
C ALA A 37 49.68 17.08 -63.12
N ASP A 38 49.79 18.38 -62.83
CA ASP A 38 49.53 18.96 -61.51
C ASP A 38 48.06 18.75 -61.08
N ALA A 39 47.09 18.99 -61.98
CA ALA A 39 45.67 18.76 -61.72
C ALA A 39 45.34 17.26 -61.50
N SER A 40 46.05 16.37 -62.18
CA SER A 40 45.91 14.92 -61.98
C SER A 40 46.48 14.49 -60.62
N GLU A 41 47.60 15.06 -60.21
CA GLU A 41 48.21 14.81 -58.91
C GLU A 41 47.38 15.38 -57.75
N GLU A 42 46.80 16.57 -57.90
CA GLU A 42 45.87 17.14 -56.91
C GLU A 42 44.61 16.28 -56.76
N SER A 43 44.08 15.76 -57.87
CA SER A 43 42.96 14.81 -57.86
C SER A 43 43.32 13.51 -57.14
N ARG A 44 44.52 12.96 -57.38
CA ARG A 44 45.02 11.76 -56.68
C ARG A 44 45.18 12.02 -55.19
N THR A 45 45.67 13.18 -54.79
CA THR A 45 45.81 13.60 -53.39
C THR A 45 44.46 13.69 -52.68
N ASN A 46 43.48 14.36 -53.30
CA ASN A 46 42.11 14.47 -52.77
C ASN A 46 41.42 13.10 -52.64
N LEU A 47 41.54 12.24 -53.65
CA LEU A 47 40.95 10.90 -53.63
C LEU A 47 41.64 9.96 -52.63
N THR A 48 42.95 10.12 -52.42
CA THR A 48 43.69 9.36 -51.40
C THR A 48 43.19 9.71 -50.00
N ALA A 49 43.02 11.00 -49.71
CA ALA A 49 42.46 11.47 -48.44
C ALA A 49 41.00 11.04 -48.26
N LEU A 50 40.18 11.15 -49.30
CA LEU A 50 38.79 10.72 -49.28
C LEU A 50 38.68 9.22 -48.99
N HIS A 51 39.51 8.39 -49.66
CA HIS A 51 39.51 6.94 -49.45
C HIS A 51 39.83 6.59 -48.00
N ALA A 52 40.87 7.18 -47.41
CA ALA A 52 41.23 7.01 -46.01
C ALA A 52 40.08 7.43 -45.07
N ARG A 53 39.42 8.56 -45.33
CA ARG A 53 38.26 9.01 -44.53
C ARG A 53 37.10 8.03 -44.59
N THR A 54 36.72 7.57 -45.77
CA THR A 54 35.59 6.65 -45.95
C THR A 54 35.86 5.30 -45.29
N VAL A 55 37.05 4.73 -45.47
CA VAL A 55 37.44 3.47 -44.80
C VAL A 55 37.54 3.66 -43.29
N GLY A 56 38.12 4.76 -42.83
CA GLY A 56 38.24 5.08 -41.40
C GLY A 56 36.88 5.23 -40.72
N GLN A 57 35.93 5.91 -41.36
CA GLN A 57 34.56 6.05 -40.86
C GLN A 57 33.82 4.71 -40.79
N ALA A 58 33.93 3.88 -41.84
CA ALA A 58 33.33 2.55 -41.86
C ALA A 58 33.93 1.65 -40.78
N ALA A 59 35.26 1.64 -40.63
CA ALA A 59 35.95 0.91 -39.59
C ALA A 59 35.56 1.40 -38.18
N SER A 60 35.36 2.71 -37.99
CA SER A 60 34.89 3.23 -36.70
C SER A 60 33.50 2.75 -36.31
N ALA A 61 32.60 2.57 -37.27
CA ALA A 61 31.31 1.94 -37.01
C ALA A 61 31.46 0.45 -36.69
N TYR A 62 32.25 -0.28 -37.50
CA TYR A 62 32.54 -1.69 -37.28
C TYR A 62 33.13 -1.98 -35.89
N ILE A 63 34.11 -1.18 -35.47
CA ILE A 63 34.78 -1.35 -34.18
C ILE A 63 33.83 -1.09 -33.00
N LYS A 64 32.88 -0.16 -33.14
CA LYS A 64 31.86 0.11 -32.12
C LYS A 64 30.91 -1.07 -31.95
N ASP A 65 30.44 -1.64 -33.06
CA ASP A 65 29.46 -2.72 -33.04
C ASP A 65 30.09 -4.06 -32.64
N ASN A 66 31.39 -4.26 -32.93
CA ASN A 66 32.12 -5.48 -32.64
C ASN A 66 33.09 -5.33 -31.45
N TYR A 67 32.85 -4.34 -30.59
CA TYR A 67 33.72 -3.98 -29.47
C TYR A 67 34.13 -5.19 -28.62
N ALA A 68 33.17 -6.01 -28.19
CA ALA A 68 33.42 -7.17 -27.32
C ALA A 68 34.32 -8.23 -27.98
N ALA A 69 34.12 -8.49 -29.28
CA ALA A 69 34.95 -9.42 -30.03
C ALA A 69 36.38 -8.88 -30.17
N ILE A 70 36.53 -7.58 -30.43
CA ILE A 70 37.82 -6.92 -30.59
C ILE A 70 38.59 -6.87 -29.27
N THR A 71 37.94 -6.51 -28.14
CA THR A 71 38.58 -6.51 -26.81
C THR A 71 38.98 -7.90 -26.32
N SER A 72 38.40 -8.96 -26.87
CA SER A 72 38.81 -10.34 -26.52
C SER A 72 40.15 -10.76 -27.16
N VAL A 73 40.63 -10.00 -28.15
CA VAL A 73 41.80 -10.34 -28.97
C VAL A 73 42.87 -9.26 -28.97
N ALA A 74 42.48 -7.98 -28.98
CA ALA A 74 43.39 -6.85 -28.99
C ALA A 74 44.18 -6.76 -27.67
N THR A 75 45.46 -6.44 -27.75
CA THR A 75 46.28 -6.15 -26.57
C THR A 75 47.05 -4.84 -26.76
N ALA A 76 47.87 -4.45 -25.80
CA ALA A 76 48.72 -3.27 -25.91
C ALA A 76 49.80 -3.39 -27.02
N SER A 77 50.11 -4.60 -27.48
CA SER A 77 51.18 -4.87 -28.46
C SER A 77 50.77 -5.76 -29.64
N THR A 78 49.60 -6.40 -29.60
CA THR A 78 49.07 -7.26 -30.66
C THR A 78 47.78 -6.64 -31.19
N PRO A 79 47.80 -5.95 -32.33
CA PRO A 79 46.60 -5.34 -32.88
C PRO A 79 45.68 -6.36 -33.53
N VAL A 80 44.37 -6.12 -33.39
CA VAL A 80 43.36 -6.71 -34.28
C VAL A 80 43.46 -5.99 -35.62
N LEU A 81 43.49 -6.78 -36.70
CA LEU A 81 43.58 -6.32 -38.09
C LEU A 81 42.20 -6.41 -38.74
N ILE A 82 41.65 -5.26 -39.13
CA ILE A 82 40.39 -5.16 -39.86
C ILE A 82 40.70 -4.72 -41.28
N ARG A 83 40.32 -5.53 -42.27
CA ARG A 83 40.62 -5.25 -43.69
C ARG A 83 39.39 -4.73 -44.43
N VAL A 84 39.60 -4.02 -45.54
CA VAL A 84 38.50 -3.52 -46.38
C VAL A 84 37.52 -4.63 -46.83
N PRO A 85 37.95 -5.84 -47.24
CA PRO A 85 37.02 -6.93 -47.56
C PRO A 85 36.11 -7.36 -46.40
N GLU A 86 36.59 -7.28 -45.16
CA GLU A 86 35.81 -7.58 -43.96
C GLU A 86 34.73 -6.50 -43.73
N LEU A 87 35.08 -5.23 -43.92
CA LEU A 87 34.11 -4.13 -43.86
C LEU A 87 33.05 -4.22 -44.96
N ILE A 88 33.39 -4.79 -46.13
CA ILE A 88 32.43 -5.06 -47.20
C ILE A 88 31.51 -6.23 -46.83
N SER A 89 32.06 -7.36 -46.38
CA SER A 89 31.26 -8.56 -46.08
C SER A 89 30.30 -8.35 -44.90
N THR A 90 30.64 -7.42 -44.01
CA THR A 90 29.83 -7.05 -42.83
C THR A 90 28.93 -5.83 -43.08
N GLY A 91 28.96 -5.25 -44.28
CA GLY A 91 28.01 -4.21 -44.71
C GLY A 91 28.36 -2.77 -44.34
N TYR A 92 29.54 -2.51 -43.77
CA TYR A 92 29.99 -1.14 -43.44
C TYR A 92 30.56 -0.39 -44.65
N LEU A 93 30.98 -1.12 -45.70
CA LEU A 93 31.34 -0.57 -47.01
C LEU A 93 30.50 -1.20 -48.12
N PRO A 94 30.18 -0.46 -49.20
CA PRO A 94 29.44 -1.01 -50.32
C PRO A 94 30.25 -2.08 -51.06
N ALA A 95 29.54 -3.02 -51.68
CA ALA A 95 30.16 -4.03 -52.53
C ALA A 95 30.99 -3.38 -53.65
N GLY A 96 32.21 -3.88 -53.87
CA GLY A 96 33.13 -3.36 -54.88
C GLY A 96 33.97 -2.16 -54.46
N TYR A 97 33.90 -1.71 -53.20
CA TYR A 97 34.78 -0.66 -52.68
C TYR A 97 36.26 -1.10 -52.74
N SER A 98 37.14 -0.24 -53.25
CA SER A 98 38.56 -0.60 -53.46
C SER A 98 39.32 -0.78 -52.15
N ALA A 99 40.10 -1.85 -52.03
CA ALA A 99 41.02 -2.07 -50.92
C ALA A 99 42.30 -1.22 -51.01
N THR A 100 42.61 -0.71 -52.20
CA THR A 100 43.75 0.19 -52.44
C THR A 100 43.29 1.61 -52.74
N ASN A 101 44.10 2.58 -52.33
CA ASN A 101 43.91 3.98 -52.69
C ASN A 101 44.47 4.27 -54.11
N PRO A 102 44.31 5.49 -54.66
CA PRO A 102 44.83 5.85 -55.99
C PRO A 102 46.36 5.73 -56.17
N ARG A 103 47.13 5.57 -55.09
CA ARG A 103 48.57 5.32 -55.07
C ARG A 103 48.92 3.82 -54.98
N GLN A 104 47.93 2.94 -55.17
CA GLN A 104 48.08 1.48 -55.05
C GLN A 104 48.52 1.01 -53.66
N GLN A 105 48.31 1.83 -52.62
CA GLN A 105 48.62 1.45 -51.25
C GLN A 105 47.40 0.74 -50.65
N ALA A 106 47.59 -0.49 -50.15
CA ALA A 106 46.54 -1.28 -49.52
C ALA A 106 46.17 -0.67 -48.16
N THR A 107 44.88 -0.54 -47.89
CA THR A 107 44.38 0.13 -46.67
C THR A 107 43.78 -0.88 -45.70
N CYS A 108 44.16 -0.80 -44.43
CA CYS A 108 43.55 -1.58 -43.36
C CYS A 108 43.54 -0.81 -42.03
N VAL A 109 42.87 -1.36 -41.02
CA VAL A 109 42.77 -0.74 -39.69
C VAL A 109 43.33 -1.67 -38.64
N LEU A 110 44.13 -1.09 -37.75
CA LEU A 110 44.74 -1.78 -36.63
C LEU A 110 44.16 -1.27 -35.33
N VAL A 111 43.72 -2.18 -34.45
CA VAL A 111 43.09 -1.83 -33.18
C VAL A 111 43.85 -2.47 -32.03
N LEU A 112 44.39 -1.64 -31.15
CA LEU A 112 45.04 -2.03 -29.91
C LEU A 112 44.12 -1.81 -28.71
N GLU A 113 44.44 -2.47 -27.60
CA GLU A 113 43.88 -2.19 -26.28
C GLU A 113 45.02 -1.80 -25.32
N PRO A 114 45.52 -0.54 -25.35
CA PRO A 114 46.65 -0.13 -24.52
C PRO A 114 46.31 -0.12 -23.02
N ILE A 115 45.04 0.10 -22.69
CA ILE A 115 44.48 0.09 -21.34
C ILE A 115 43.25 -0.80 -21.38
N PRO A 116 42.99 -1.65 -20.36
CA PRO A 116 41.79 -2.48 -20.31
C PRO A 116 40.51 -1.71 -20.64
N ASN A 117 39.71 -2.24 -21.57
CA ASN A 117 38.48 -1.68 -22.12
C ASN A 117 38.64 -0.34 -22.86
N ARG A 118 39.84 0.05 -23.27
CA ARG A 118 40.07 1.26 -24.09
C ARG A 118 40.80 0.90 -25.38
N LEU A 119 40.05 0.92 -26.47
CA LEU A 119 40.59 0.65 -27.79
C LEU A 119 41.31 1.88 -28.37
N SER A 120 42.34 1.65 -29.17
CA SER A 120 43.01 2.68 -29.97
C SER A 120 43.13 2.17 -31.39
N GLY A 121 42.42 2.81 -32.33
CA GLY A 121 42.41 2.41 -33.72
C GLY A 121 43.31 3.29 -34.57
N LEU A 122 43.94 2.70 -35.57
CA LEU A 122 44.74 3.39 -36.57
C LEU A 122 44.47 2.79 -37.94
N LEU A 123 43.93 3.59 -38.85
CA LEU A 123 43.94 3.26 -40.26
C LEU A 123 45.34 3.49 -40.81
N VAL A 124 45.85 2.50 -41.52
CA VAL A 124 47.18 2.50 -42.13
C VAL A 124 47.11 2.14 -43.60
N THR A 125 48.11 2.57 -44.35
CA THR A 125 48.31 2.19 -45.75
C THR A 125 49.66 1.50 -45.91
N GLU A 126 49.74 0.51 -46.79
CA GLU A 126 50.91 -0.34 -46.99
C GLU A 126 51.13 -0.66 -48.48
N GLY A 127 52.40 -0.66 -48.92
CA GLY A 127 52.77 -0.96 -50.31
C GLY A 127 52.44 0.18 -51.27
N GLY A 128 52.48 -0.08 -52.59
CA GLY A 128 52.21 0.95 -53.59
C GLY A 128 53.26 2.06 -53.67
N ASP A 129 52.87 3.20 -54.25
CA ASP A 129 53.75 4.34 -54.49
C ASP A 129 53.89 5.20 -53.23
N ALA A 130 55.13 5.48 -52.81
CA ALA A 130 55.40 6.39 -51.71
C ALA A 130 55.11 7.85 -52.10
N ILE A 131 54.43 8.57 -51.21
CA ILE A 131 54.10 9.99 -51.38
C ILE A 131 55.22 10.84 -50.77
N ASP A 132 55.65 11.92 -51.44
CA ASP A 132 56.63 12.84 -50.87
C ASP A 132 56.07 13.57 -49.63
N ASP A 133 56.94 13.96 -48.69
CA ASP A 133 56.53 14.52 -47.40
C ASP A 133 55.64 15.77 -47.51
N LEU A 134 55.79 16.58 -48.56
CA LEU A 134 54.96 17.78 -48.76
C LEU A 134 53.53 17.40 -49.18
N THR A 135 53.40 16.58 -50.22
CA THR A 135 52.10 16.07 -50.68
C THR A 135 51.43 15.22 -49.60
N LEU A 136 52.20 14.46 -48.83
CA LEU A 136 51.71 13.64 -47.74
C LEU A 136 51.14 14.49 -46.59
N GLY A 137 51.75 15.63 -46.28
CA GLY A 137 51.19 16.62 -45.37
C GLY A 137 49.86 17.20 -45.86
N GLN A 138 49.72 17.40 -47.16
CA GLN A 138 48.45 17.80 -47.77
C GLN A 138 47.40 16.69 -47.65
N VAL A 139 47.73 15.43 -47.95
CA VAL A 139 46.81 14.29 -47.74
C VAL A 139 46.36 14.22 -46.29
N ALA A 140 47.28 14.31 -45.33
CA ALA A 140 46.97 14.30 -43.90
C ALA A 140 46.01 15.43 -43.51
N SER A 141 46.22 16.65 -44.01
CA SER A 141 45.32 17.78 -43.72
C SER A 141 43.93 17.63 -44.37
N LEU A 142 43.84 17.04 -45.56
CA LEU A 142 42.57 16.74 -46.26
C LEU A 142 41.77 15.62 -45.60
N ILE A 143 42.43 14.68 -44.92
CA ILE A 143 41.75 13.69 -44.07
C ILE A 143 41.05 14.40 -42.90
N GLY A 144 41.62 15.50 -42.41
CA GLY A 144 41.10 16.34 -41.32
C GLY A 144 41.93 16.20 -40.06
N GLY A 145 41.38 16.59 -38.90
CA GLY A 145 42.11 16.57 -37.62
C GLY A 145 42.67 15.20 -37.21
N ALA A 146 42.09 14.12 -37.75
CA ALA A 146 42.51 12.72 -37.56
C ALA A 146 43.59 12.24 -38.52
N GLY A 147 43.83 12.99 -39.59
CA GLY A 147 44.81 12.64 -40.59
C GLY A 147 46.22 12.76 -40.05
N GLY A 148 47.06 11.81 -40.43
CA GLY A 148 48.48 11.83 -40.15
C GLY A 148 49.24 11.08 -41.22
N ALA A 149 50.55 10.98 -41.03
CA ALA A 149 51.39 10.17 -41.89
C ALA A 149 52.69 9.79 -41.19
N ILE A 150 53.45 8.92 -41.85
CA ILE A 150 54.83 8.60 -41.50
C ILE A 150 55.71 9.34 -42.51
N TYR A 151 56.47 10.33 -42.02
CA TYR A 151 57.31 11.19 -42.84
C TYR A 151 58.73 10.65 -42.92
N SER A 152 59.43 10.91 -44.03
CA SER A 152 60.81 10.45 -44.23
C SER A 152 61.79 11.04 -43.20
N THR A 153 61.48 12.23 -42.69
CA THR A 153 62.27 12.93 -41.67
C THR A 153 62.19 12.27 -40.28
N GLU A 154 61.14 11.50 -40.00
CA GLU A 154 60.93 10.86 -38.69
C GLU A 154 60.16 9.52 -38.83
N PRO A 155 60.82 8.47 -39.37
CA PRO A 155 60.15 7.22 -39.75
C PRO A 155 59.61 6.40 -38.56
N GLY A 156 60.04 6.70 -37.33
CA GLY A 156 59.66 6.01 -36.11
C GLY A 156 58.39 6.55 -35.42
N VAL A 157 57.77 7.59 -35.97
CA VAL A 157 56.61 8.26 -35.37
C VAL A 157 55.51 8.48 -36.42
N VAL A 158 54.27 8.20 -36.03
CA VAL A 158 53.10 8.70 -36.75
C VAL A 158 52.88 10.14 -36.33
N ARG A 159 52.84 11.06 -37.28
CA ARG A 159 52.61 12.49 -37.02
C ARG A 159 51.31 12.97 -37.66
N GLY A 160 50.43 13.53 -36.84
CA GLY A 160 49.18 14.14 -37.26
C GLY A 160 49.40 15.42 -38.08
N ALA A 161 48.42 15.75 -38.91
CA ALA A 161 48.38 16.99 -39.68
C ALA A 161 48.60 18.20 -38.74
N MET A 162 49.42 19.15 -39.16
CA MET A 162 49.78 20.35 -38.39
C MET A 162 50.32 20.07 -36.97
N GLY A 163 50.80 18.84 -36.69
CA GLY A 163 51.29 18.45 -35.36
C GLY A 163 50.18 18.14 -34.34
N GLY A 164 48.94 17.88 -34.78
CA GLY A 164 47.80 17.65 -33.88
C GLY A 164 47.93 16.44 -32.94
N PHE A 165 48.74 15.45 -33.30
CA PHE A 165 49.09 14.31 -32.44
C PHE A 165 50.40 13.69 -32.90
N ASN A 166 51.05 12.93 -32.01
CA ASN A 166 52.17 12.07 -32.36
C ASN A 166 52.19 10.83 -31.45
N PHE A 167 52.56 9.68 -32.00
CA PHE A 167 52.81 8.45 -31.25
C PHE A 167 53.75 7.51 -32.02
N ALA A 168 54.43 6.61 -31.30
CA ALA A 168 55.36 5.67 -31.90
C ALA A 168 54.63 4.68 -32.83
N VAL A 169 55.27 4.34 -33.96
CA VAL A 169 54.71 3.36 -34.90
C VAL A 169 54.77 1.93 -34.34
N GLY A 170 55.73 1.67 -33.44
CA GLY A 170 56.06 0.35 -32.89
C GLY A 170 54.86 -0.49 -32.40
N PRO A 171 53.97 0.02 -31.53
CA PRO A 171 52.81 -0.73 -31.05
C PRO A 171 51.91 -1.29 -32.16
N TYR A 172 51.84 -0.60 -33.30
CA TYR A 172 51.01 -0.98 -34.46
C TYR A 172 51.77 -1.82 -35.50
N ALA A 173 53.10 -1.75 -35.55
CA ALA A 173 53.95 -2.49 -36.49
C ALA A 173 54.41 -3.88 -35.98
N ASN A 174 53.65 -4.48 -35.06
CA ASN A 174 53.92 -5.78 -34.46
C ASN A 174 53.10 -6.91 -35.15
N ALA A 175 53.25 -8.15 -34.66
CA ALA A 175 52.40 -9.26 -35.07
C ALA A 175 50.93 -8.93 -34.78
N ASN A 176 50.07 -9.09 -35.78
CA ASN A 176 48.63 -8.94 -35.64
C ASN A 176 47.97 -10.30 -35.38
N HIS A 177 46.72 -10.28 -34.92
CA HIS A 177 45.99 -11.49 -34.53
C HIS A 177 45.83 -12.57 -35.63
N VAL A 178 46.04 -12.24 -36.91
CA VAL A 178 45.91 -13.18 -38.05
C VAL A 178 47.21 -13.34 -38.86
N ASN A 179 48.33 -12.74 -38.42
CA ASN A 179 49.61 -12.73 -39.15
C ASN A 179 49.48 -12.38 -40.64
N GLY A 180 48.62 -11.41 -40.96
CA GLY A 180 48.35 -10.96 -42.34
C GLY A 180 48.68 -9.48 -42.57
N ARG A 181 48.92 -9.12 -43.83
CA ARG A 181 49.17 -7.75 -44.29
C ARG A 181 47.87 -7.07 -44.76
N CYS A 182 47.90 -5.76 -45.03
CA CYS A 182 46.68 -5.04 -45.45
C CYS A 182 46.08 -5.60 -46.75
N ASP A 183 46.94 -6.09 -47.66
CA ASP A 183 46.55 -6.71 -48.93
C ASP A 183 46.08 -8.18 -48.80
N GLY A 184 46.17 -8.77 -47.60
CA GLY A 184 45.82 -10.16 -47.32
C GLY A 184 46.94 -11.17 -47.54
N SER A 185 48.15 -10.74 -47.92
CA SER A 185 49.33 -11.62 -47.95
C SER A 185 49.80 -11.97 -46.53
N ALA A 186 50.55 -13.07 -46.39
CA ALA A 186 51.06 -13.51 -45.09
C ALA A 186 52.22 -12.63 -44.61
N GLY A 187 52.26 -12.33 -43.31
CA GLY A 187 53.33 -11.57 -42.67
C GLY A 187 52.84 -10.47 -41.74
N ASN A 188 53.79 -9.73 -41.16
CA ASN A 188 53.50 -8.59 -40.31
C ASN A 188 53.27 -7.34 -41.16
N ILE A 189 52.45 -6.42 -40.64
CA ILE A 189 52.22 -5.13 -41.28
C ILE A 189 53.49 -4.29 -41.16
N THR A 190 53.91 -3.71 -42.27
CA THR A 190 55.08 -2.84 -42.32
C THR A 190 54.64 -1.40 -42.56
N LEU A 191 54.93 -0.54 -41.60
CA LEU A 191 54.61 0.87 -41.65
C LEU A 191 55.87 1.65 -42.09
N MET A 192 55.81 2.24 -43.29
CA MET A 192 56.95 2.90 -43.94
C MET A 192 56.66 4.38 -44.20
N PRO A 193 57.70 5.24 -44.37
CA PRO A 193 57.52 6.60 -44.82
C PRO A 193 56.74 6.71 -46.14
N GLY A 194 56.07 7.85 -46.36
CA GLY A 194 55.32 8.11 -47.60
C GLY A 194 53.90 7.55 -47.61
N HIS A 195 53.39 7.12 -46.44
CA HIS A 195 52.09 6.45 -46.29
C HIS A 195 51.18 7.26 -45.36
N PRO A 196 49.97 7.64 -45.81
CA PRO A 196 49.00 8.32 -44.96
C PRO A 196 48.38 7.35 -43.96
N VAL A 197 48.00 7.90 -42.81
CA VAL A 197 47.28 7.20 -41.75
C VAL A 197 46.12 8.07 -41.24
N MET A 198 45.18 7.46 -40.55
CA MET A 198 44.11 8.18 -39.85
C MET A 198 43.93 7.60 -38.46
N ALA A 199 44.09 8.43 -37.44
CA ALA A 199 43.83 8.06 -36.06
C ALA A 199 42.32 7.88 -35.84
N LEU A 200 41.93 6.72 -35.32
CA LEU A 200 40.56 6.43 -34.92
C LEU A 200 40.53 6.47 -33.40
N TRP A 201 40.31 7.67 -32.85
CA TRP A 201 40.27 7.83 -31.40
C TRP A 201 38.99 7.23 -30.84
N TYR A 202 39.15 6.26 -29.95
CA TYR A 202 38.11 5.84 -29.02
C TYR A 202 38.49 6.42 -27.66
N ALA A 203 38.16 7.70 -27.47
CA ALA A 203 38.07 8.23 -26.12
C ALA A 203 36.79 7.65 -25.51
N ASP A 204 36.93 7.12 -24.30
CA ASP A 204 35.89 6.56 -23.45
C ASP A 204 35.48 5.11 -23.78
N ALA A 205 35.99 4.19 -22.97
CA ALA A 205 35.29 2.95 -22.63
C ALA A 205 33.84 3.33 -22.37
N ALA A 206 32.91 2.88 -23.21
CA ALA A 206 31.49 3.00 -23.01
C ALA A 206 31.11 4.24 -22.17
N GLN A 207 31.10 5.43 -22.77
CA GLN A 207 29.99 6.32 -22.43
C GLN A 207 28.74 5.47 -22.70
N GLY A 208 28.25 4.85 -21.62
CA GLY A 208 27.00 4.11 -21.62
C GLY A 208 26.03 5.07 -22.25
N SER A 209 25.58 4.71 -23.47
CA SER A 209 24.55 5.46 -24.14
C SER A 209 23.48 5.71 -23.09
N SER A 210 23.16 6.99 -22.83
CA SER A 210 22.07 7.41 -21.94
C SER A 210 20.70 6.91 -22.43
N THR A 211 20.68 6.22 -23.57
CA THR A 211 19.54 5.50 -24.13
C THR A 211 19.37 4.13 -23.46
N LEU A 212 18.27 3.98 -22.73
CA LEU A 212 17.73 2.67 -22.36
C LEU A 212 17.10 2.02 -23.58
N TYR A 213 17.61 0.87 -24.01
CA TYR A 213 17.06 0.10 -25.11
C TYR A 213 15.87 -0.73 -24.63
N ARG A 214 14.79 -0.73 -25.41
CA ARG A 214 13.59 -1.55 -25.13
C ARG A 214 13.76 -3.00 -25.57
N ASP A 215 14.52 -3.21 -26.65
CA ASP A 215 14.86 -4.53 -27.16
C ASP A 215 16.20 -4.99 -26.60
N GLN A 216 16.33 -6.29 -26.36
CA GLN A 216 17.55 -6.88 -25.81
C GLN A 216 18.77 -6.54 -26.68
N VAL A 217 19.85 -6.07 -26.04
CA VAL A 217 21.15 -5.86 -26.67
C VAL A 217 22.09 -6.99 -26.24
N PRO A 218 22.30 -8.02 -27.07
CA PRO A 218 23.15 -9.15 -26.72
C PRO A 218 24.57 -8.70 -26.35
N GLY A 219 25.13 -9.27 -25.29
CA GLY A 219 26.48 -8.93 -24.80
C GLY A 219 26.58 -7.61 -24.04
N ASN A 220 25.51 -6.81 -23.92
CA ASN A 220 25.55 -5.54 -23.18
C ASN A 220 24.27 -5.29 -22.35
N PRO A 221 24.04 -6.06 -21.27
CA PRO A 221 22.84 -5.95 -20.44
C PRO A 221 22.69 -4.59 -19.74
N SER A 222 23.78 -3.83 -19.60
CA SER A 222 23.74 -2.48 -19.03
C SER A 222 22.94 -1.48 -19.87
N LEU A 223 22.76 -1.75 -21.18
CA LEU A 223 21.94 -0.93 -22.08
C LEU A 223 20.43 -1.20 -21.98
N ASN A 224 20.03 -2.31 -21.35
CA ASN A 224 18.63 -2.64 -21.05
C ASN A 224 18.27 -2.46 -19.58
N THR A 225 19.19 -1.93 -18.77
CA THR A 225 19.04 -1.83 -17.31
C THR A 225 19.29 -0.40 -16.84
N MET A 226 18.42 0.10 -15.96
CA MET A 226 18.63 1.40 -15.33
C MET A 226 19.56 1.25 -14.14
N ASN A 227 20.72 1.91 -14.18
CA ASN A 227 21.73 1.86 -13.11
C ASN A 227 21.62 3.04 -12.13
N THR A 228 20.71 3.98 -12.39
CA THR A 228 20.35 5.10 -11.51
C THR A 228 18.82 5.24 -11.47
N PRO A 229 18.23 5.76 -10.37
CA PRO A 229 16.79 6.00 -10.30
C PRO A 229 16.32 6.95 -11.42
N ILE A 230 15.17 6.65 -12.04
CA ILE A 230 14.49 7.64 -12.89
C ILE A 230 13.95 8.74 -11.99
N LEU A 231 14.50 9.95 -12.16
CA LEU A 231 13.93 11.16 -11.58
C LEU A 231 12.90 11.74 -12.54
N MET A 232 11.63 11.64 -12.13
CA MET A 232 10.51 12.24 -12.84
C MET A 232 10.53 13.76 -12.63
N GLY A 233 10.68 14.53 -13.71
CA GLY A 233 10.71 16.00 -13.66
C GLY A 233 9.34 16.60 -13.35
N ALA A 234 9.30 17.86 -12.91
CA ALA A 234 8.08 18.55 -12.49
C ALA A 234 6.96 18.56 -13.56
N GLY A 235 7.31 18.52 -14.85
CA GLY A 235 6.33 18.43 -15.95
C GLY A 235 5.64 17.07 -16.08
N SER A 236 6.15 16.03 -15.42
CA SER A 236 5.52 14.71 -15.35
C SER A 236 4.70 14.52 -14.07
N HIS A 237 4.61 15.54 -13.22
CA HIS A 237 3.82 15.46 -12.00
C HIS A 237 2.33 15.44 -12.35
N GLN A 238 1.63 14.43 -11.84
CA GLN A 238 0.21 14.25 -12.05
C GLN A 238 -0.52 14.18 -10.70
N VAL A 239 -1.82 14.45 -10.75
CA VAL A 239 -2.70 14.42 -9.57
C VAL A 239 -3.55 13.16 -9.65
N VAL A 240 -3.57 12.39 -8.57
CA VAL A 240 -4.37 11.16 -8.46
C VAL A 240 -5.84 11.46 -8.76
N GLY A 241 -6.48 10.62 -9.58
CA GLY A 241 -7.88 10.74 -9.98
C GLY A 241 -8.15 11.75 -11.11
N THR A 242 -7.13 12.42 -11.64
CA THR A 242 -7.29 13.28 -12.82
C THR A 242 -7.21 12.46 -14.11
N ALA A 243 -7.85 12.96 -15.17
CA ALA A 243 -7.88 12.30 -16.45
C ALA A 243 -6.48 12.16 -17.05
N CYS A 244 -6.21 11.03 -17.69
CA CYS A 244 -4.98 10.75 -18.41
C CYS A 244 -5.32 10.20 -19.81
N SER A 245 -4.54 10.60 -20.81
CA SER A 245 -4.83 10.31 -22.23
C SER A 245 -4.24 8.99 -22.72
N THR A 246 -3.19 8.49 -22.07
CA THR A 246 -2.42 7.33 -22.56
C THR A 246 -2.34 6.26 -21.48
N SER A 247 -3.19 5.24 -21.58
CA SER A 247 -3.17 4.09 -20.68
C SER A 247 -1.77 3.46 -20.63
N GLY A 248 -1.27 3.17 -19.44
CA GLY A 248 0.08 2.65 -19.21
C GLY A 248 1.19 3.70 -19.12
N ALA A 249 0.88 5.00 -19.28
CA ALA A 249 1.84 6.05 -18.98
C ALA A 249 2.24 6.01 -17.50
N ILE A 250 3.53 6.25 -17.20
CA ILE A 250 4.08 6.33 -15.85
C ILE A 250 4.43 7.78 -15.55
N ALA A 251 4.01 8.27 -14.40
CA ALA A 251 4.22 9.63 -13.90
C ALA A 251 4.63 9.59 -12.42
N SER A 252 4.85 10.76 -11.82
CA SER A 252 4.97 10.88 -10.36
C SER A 252 3.96 11.86 -9.80
N SER A 253 3.69 11.81 -8.49
CA SER A 253 3.03 12.92 -7.79
C SER A 253 4.05 14.00 -7.41
N ALA A 254 3.58 15.18 -6.99
CA ALA A 254 4.44 16.22 -6.42
C ALA A 254 5.21 15.78 -5.15
N SER A 255 4.76 14.71 -4.49
CA SER A 255 5.43 14.09 -3.34
C SER A 255 6.37 12.93 -3.71
N GLY A 256 6.50 12.60 -5.01
CA GLY A 256 7.38 11.55 -5.51
C GLY A 256 6.78 10.14 -5.56
N ALA A 257 5.47 9.97 -5.34
CA ALA A 257 4.82 8.67 -5.51
C ALA A 257 4.71 8.32 -7.00
N VAL A 258 4.96 7.06 -7.38
CA VAL A 258 4.79 6.60 -8.77
C VAL A 258 3.30 6.50 -9.08
N LEU A 259 2.90 7.06 -10.22
CA LEU A 259 1.54 7.01 -10.74
C LEU A 259 1.52 6.28 -12.09
N ALA A 260 0.45 5.53 -12.34
CA ALA A 260 0.16 4.89 -13.62
C ALA A 260 -1.19 5.39 -14.16
N CYS A 261 -1.25 5.63 -15.47
CA CYS A 261 -2.52 5.93 -16.14
C CYS A 261 -3.29 4.63 -16.40
N GLU A 262 -4.46 4.48 -15.77
CA GLU A 262 -5.30 3.29 -15.89
C GLU A 262 -6.75 3.69 -16.10
N ASN A 263 -7.40 3.11 -17.11
CA ASN A 263 -8.80 3.40 -17.46
C ASN A 263 -9.10 4.91 -17.63
N GLY A 264 -8.11 5.67 -18.10
CA GLY A 264 -8.26 7.11 -18.33
C GLY A 264 -8.06 7.97 -17.09
N GLU A 265 -7.61 7.42 -15.96
CA GLU A 265 -7.29 8.17 -14.74
C GLU A 265 -5.90 7.85 -14.18
N TRP A 266 -5.24 8.85 -13.58
CA TRP A 266 -3.99 8.64 -12.86
C TRP A 266 -4.22 7.97 -11.51
N LYS A 267 -3.63 6.80 -11.32
CA LYS A 267 -3.68 6.04 -10.06
C LYS A 267 -2.29 5.83 -9.47
N PRO A 268 -2.15 5.76 -8.13
CA PRO A 268 -0.89 5.36 -7.52
C PRO A 268 -0.53 3.92 -7.91
N GLY A 269 0.74 3.69 -8.25
CA GLY A 269 1.29 2.34 -8.33
C GLY A 269 1.15 1.68 -6.96
N GLY A 270 0.29 0.66 -6.87
CA GLY A 270 -0.39 0.27 -5.63
C GLY A 270 0.50 -0.05 -4.42
N SER A 271 -0.11 0.08 -3.23
CA SER A 271 0.36 -0.61 -2.02
C SER A 271 0.24 -2.12 -2.23
N ALA A 272 1.30 -2.89 -1.96
CA ALA A 272 1.27 -4.36 -2.05
C ALA A 272 0.07 -4.97 -1.27
N PHE A 273 -0.42 -4.27 -0.25
CA PHE A 273 -1.45 -4.75 0.66
C PHE A 273 -2.84 -4.18 0.41
N TRP A 274 -3.01 -3.15 -0.43
CA TRP A 274 -4.34 -2.64 -0.80
C TRP A 274 -4.58 -2.85 -2.30
N GLN A 275 -5.48 -3.78 -2.58
CA GLN A 275 -5.78 -4.30 -3.91
C GLN A 275 -7.14 -3.77 -4.38
N ASP A 276 -7.37 -3.85 -5.69
CA ASP A 276 -8.61 -3.33 -6.29
C ASP A 276 -9.89 -3.93 -5.67
N PRO A 277 -10.96 -3.12 -5.55
CA PRO A 277 -12.25 -3.60 -5.08
C PRO A 277 -12.83 -4.71 -5.97
N VAL A 278 -13.64 -5.58 -5.38
CA VAL A 278 -14.35 -6.64 -6.10
C VAL A 278 -15.87 -6.49 -5.98
N PRO A 279 -16.65 -6.90 -7.00
CA PRO A 279 -18.11 -6.72 -6.98
C PRO A 279 -18.80 -7.46 -5.84
N THR A 280 -18.45 -8.72 -5.59
CA THR A 280 -19.07 -9.55 -4.54
C THR A 280 -18.03 -10.33 -3.73
N PHE A 281 -18.42 -10.87 -2.58
CA PHE A 281 -17.51 -11.68 -1.74
C PHE A 281 -16.96 -12.91 -2.50
N ALA A 282 -17.77 -13.52 -3.37
CA ALA A 282 -17.35 -14.64 -4.21
C ALA A 282 -16.29 -14.27 -5.26
N ASN A 283 -16.09 -12.98 -5.53
CA ASN A 283 -15.05 -12.49 -6.45
C ASN A 283 -13.70 -12.25 -5.76
N LEU A 284 -13.60 -12.47 -4.44
CA LEU A 284 -12.29 -12.47 -3.78
C LEU A 284 -11.47 -13.69 -4.27
N PRO A 285 -10.19 -13.50 -4.64
CA PRO A 285 -9.33 -14.61 -5.04
C PRO A 285 -9.07 -15.54 -3.85
N SER A 286 -8.57 -16.76 -4.10
CA SER A 286 -8.21 -17.69 -3.00
C SER A 286 -7.22 -17.02 -2.04
N CYS A 287 -7.56 -17.00 -0.74
CA CYS A 287 -6.63 -16.54 0.28
C CYS A 287 -5.59 -17.64 0.57
N ASN A 288 -4.31 -17.31 0.45
CA ASN A 288 -3.19 -18.22 0.73
C ASN A 288 -1.94 -17.42 1.13
N ALA A 289 -0.83 -18.10 1.39
CA ALA A 289 0.42 -17.46 1.81
C ALA A 289 0.90 -16.34 0.87
N ALA A 290 0.60 -16.40 -0.43
CA ALA A 290 1.00 -15.39 -1.41
C ALA A 290 0.11 -14.13 -1.38
N SER A 291 -1.09 -14.21 -0.79
CA SER A 291 -2.00 -13.07 -0.62
C SER A 291 -2.10 -12.61 0.83
N LEU A 292 -1.20 -13.08 1.71
CA LEU A 292 -1.16 -12.70 3.12
C LEU A 292 -1.11 -11.16 3.25
N GLY A 293 -2.06 -10.60 4.00
CA GLY A 293 -2.15 -9.16 4.24
C GLY A 293 -2.75 -8.35 3.08
N HIS A 294 -3.07 -8.96 1.93
CA HIS A 294 -3.83 -8.29 0.88
C HIS A 294 -5.21 -7.90 1.42
N THR A 295 -5.63 -6.67 1.14
CA THR A 295 -6.90 -6.10 1.56
C THR A 295 -7.67 -5.61 0.34
N ARG A 296 -8.96 -5.98 0.25
CA ARG A 296 -9.87 -5.60 -0.83
C ARG A 296 -11.19 -5.08 -0.26
N VAL A 297 -11.78 -4.08 -0.92
CA VAL A 297 -13.15 -3.67 -0.65
C VAL A 297 -14.11 -4.52 -1.49
N VAL A 298 -15.09 -5.15 -0.85
CA VAL A 298 -16.17 -5.87 -1.52
C VAL A 298 -17.38 -4.95 -1.61
N HIS A 299 -17.93 -4.74 -2.81
CA HIS A 299 -19.07 -3.85 -3.00
C HIS A 299 -20.37 -4.42 -2.42
N THR A 300 -20.63 -5.71 -2.69
CA THR A 300 -21.80 -6.43 -2.19
C THR A 300 -21.32 -7.65 -1.38
N PRO A 301 -21.16 -7.52 -0.06
CA PRO A 301 -20.73 -8.63 0.78
C PRO A 301 -21.80 -9.74 0.85
N ALA A 302 -21.40 -10.95 1.27
CA ALA A 302 -22.33 -12.07 1.43
C ALA A 302 -23.41 -11.81 2.52
N VAL A 303 -23.16 -10.86 3.41
CA VAL A 303 -24.08 -10.45 4.48
C VAL A 303 -24.14 -8.92 4.53
N GLY A 304 -25.34 -8.35 4.39
CA GLY A 304 -25.59 -6.90 4.40
C GLY A 304 -25.49 -6.24 3.01
N THR A 305 -25.74 -4.93 2.95
CA THR A 305 -25.78 -4.14 1.70
C THR A 305 -24.68 -3.09 1.60
N GLU A 306 -23.90 -2.88 2.65
CA GLU A 306 -22.83 -1.87 2.71
C GLU A 306 -21.48 -2.44 2.30
N ARG A 307 -20.65 -1.65 1.61
CA ARG A 307 -19.30 -2.07 1.17
C ARG A 307 -18.42 -2.40 2.37
N ARG A 308 -17.61 -3.45 2.29
CA ARG A 308 -16.77 -3.93 3.41
C ARG A 308 -15.36 -4.31 2.99
N ALA A 309 -14.37 -3.94 3.79
CA ALA A 309 -12.98 -4.34 3.59
C ALA A 309 -12.71 -5.72 4.21
N TYR A 310 -11.98 -6.55 3.46
CA TYR A 310 -11.51 -7.87 3.89
C TYR A 310 -10.00 -7.95 3.72
N THR A 311 -9.32 -8.56 4.67
CA THR A 311 -7.88 -8.84 4.65
C THR A 311 -7.65 -10.36 4.69
N CYS A 312 -6.80 -10.87 3.82
CA CYS A 312 -6.45 -12.30 3.80
C CYS A 312 -5.45 -12.63 4.93
N ASP A 313 -5.77 -13.68 5.68
CA ASP A 313 -4.95 -14.20 6.80
C ASP A 313 -3.77 -15.09 6.37
N GLY A 314 -3.67 -15.39 5.07
CA GLY A 314 -2.67 -16.29 4.48
C GLY A 314 -2.96 -17.79 4.67
N GLY A 315 -3.96 -18.14 5.49
CA GLY A 315 -4.32 -19.51 5.88
C GLY A 315 -5.56 -20.07 5.17
N GLY A 316 -6.18 -19.31 4.27
CA GLY A 316 -7.38 -19.75 3.53
C GLY A 316 -8.57 -18.81 3.68
N THR A 317 -8.50 -17.83 4.60
CA THR A 317 -9.68 -17.08 5.02
C THR A 317 -9.52 -15.59 4.75
N TRP A 318 -10.52 -15.01 4.09
CA TRP A 318 -10.69 -13.56 4.04
C TRP A 318 -11.43 -13.09 5.29
N VAL A 319 -10.74 -12.35 6.15
CA VAL A 319 -11.28 -11.84 7.41
C VAL A 319 -11.73 -10.40 7.21
N ALA A 320 -12.95 -10.07 7.62
CA ALA A 320 -13.41 -8.68 7.60
C ALA A 320 -12.58 -7.82 8.58
N LEU A 321 -12.16 -6.63 8.17
CA LEU A 321 -11.41 -5.71 9.03
C LEU A 321 -12.30 -5.30 10.23
N GLY A 322 -11.97 -5.77 11.44
CA GLY A 322 -12.78 -5.55 12.65
C GLY A 322 -12.70 -6.63 13.73
N VAL A 323 -11.87 -7.66 13.56
CA VAL A 323 -11.64 -8.70 14.57
C VAL A 323 -10.15 -8.99 14.67
N ASP A 324 -9.65 -9.29 15.87
CA ASP A 324 -8.28 -9.72 16.10
C ASP A 324 -8.06 -11.17 15.60
N ASN A 325 -6.83 -11.68 15.72
CA ASN A 325 -6.45 -13.03 15.29
C ASN A 325 -7.18 -14.17 16.05
N ASN A 326 -7.92 -13.82 17.11
CA ASN A 326 -8.70 -14.73 17.92
C ASN A 326 -10.21 -14.53 17.69
N GLY A 327 -10.60 -13.70 16.72
CA GLY A 327 -11.99 -13.43 16.38
C GLY A 327 -12.67 -12.40 17.28
N ASN A 328 -11.93 -11.66 18.11
CA ASN A 328 -12.50 -10.68 19.04
C ASN A 328 -12.55 -9.29 18.41
N LEU A 329 -13.68 -8.60 18.60
CA LEU A 329 -13.78 -7.15 18.38
C LEU A 329 -13.45 -6.43 19.69
N THR A 330 -12.27 -5.80 19.77
CA THR A 330 -11.89 -4.97 20.93
C THR A 330 -12.15 -3.49 20.62
N VAL A 331 -13.04 -2.85 21.39
CA VAL A 331 -13.32 -1.41 21.30
C VAL A 331 -12.93 -0.75 22.64
N PRO A 332 -11.81 0.00 22.71
CA PRO A 332 -11.31 0.58 23.97
C PRO A 332 -12.21 1.63 24.64
N ALA A 333 -13.20 2.16 23.91
CA ALA A 333 -14.07 3.23 24.36
C ALA A 333 -15.56 2.88 24.14
N THR A 334 -16.32 3.72 23.43
CA THR A 334 -17.77 3.55 23.28
C THR A 334 -18.12 2.92 21.93
N VAL A 335 -19.04 1.95 21.95
CA VAL A 335 -19.77 1.48 20.76
C VAL A 335 -21.12 2.19 20.71
N THR A 336 -21.37 2.99 19.66
CA THR A 336 -22.67 3.62 19.41
C THR A 336 -23.26 3.05 18.13
N ALA A 337 -24.44 2.44 18.20
CA ALA A 337 -25.13 1.85 17.06
C ALA A 337 -26.60 2.31 17.04
N SER A 338 -27.14 2.56 15.85
CA SER A 338 -28.58 2.87 15.67
C SER A 338 -29.46 1.68 16.06
N ARG A 339 -28.98 0.44 15.84
CA ARG A 339 -29.55 -0.82 16.33
C ARG A 339 -28.42 -1.81 16.62
N GLY A 340 -28.39 -2.37 17.83
CA GLY A 340 -27.52 -3.49 18.20
C GLY A 340 -28.35 -4.76 18.42
N ARG A 341 -28.01 -5.85 17.73
CA ARG A 341 -28.59 -7.18 17.97
C ARG A 341 -27.47 -8.19 18.17
N PHE A 342 -27.37 -8.74 19.38
CA PHE A 342 -26.54 -9.90 19.66
C PHE A 342 -27.40 -11.15 19.47
N SER A 343 -27.11 -11.95 18.45
CA SER A 343 -27.85 -13.17 18.10
C SER A 343 -26.85 -14.24 17.74
N ARG A 344 -27.05 -15.45 18.25
CA ARG A 344 -26.36 -16.65 17.77
C ARG A 344 -27.32 -17.47 16.91
N ASP A 345 -26.82 -18.00 15.81
CA ASP A 345 -27.50 -19.02 15.02
C ASP A 345 -26.73 -20.33 15.21
N ALA A 346 -27.32 -21.30 15.90
CA ALA A 346 -26.68 -22.59 16.12
C ALA A 346 -27.71 -23.70 16.29
N ILE A 347 -27.42 -24.81 15.61
CA ILE A 347 -28.31 -25.95 15.38
C ILE A 347 -28.32 -26.96 16.57
N ALA A 348 -27.48 -26.78 17.59
CA ALA A 348 -27.37 -27.71 18.73
C ALA A 348 -27.37 -27.00 20.10
N PRO A 349 -27.99 -27.59 21.14
CA PRO A 349 -27.95 -27.06 22.50
C PRO A 349 -26.53 -27.24 23.08
N ILE A 350 -25.84 -26.13 23.30
CA ILE A 350 -24.58 -26.07 24.04
C ILE A 350 -24.80 -25.13 25.24
N ALA A 351 -24.11 -25.42 26.34
CA ALA A 351 -24.50 -25.02 27.69
C ALA A 351 -24.57 -23.51 27.95
N ASP A 352 -23.78 -22.64 27.32
CA ASP A 352 -23.80 -21.21 27.68
C ASP A 352 -23.50 -20.28 26.50
N SER A 353 -24.32 -19.24 26.34
CA SER A 353 -24.04 -18.06 25.53
C SER A 353 -24.27 -16.84 26.42
N THR A 354 -23.18 -16.20 26.85
CA THR A 354 -23.22 -15.18 27.89
C THR A 354 -22.87 -13.82 27.28
N LEU A 355 -23.81 -12.88 27.34
CA LEU A 355 -23.47 -11.46 27.27
C LEU A 355 -22.94 -11.06 28.65
N ALA A 356 -21.63 -11.14 28.84
CA ALA A 356 -20.98 -10.77 30.09
C ALA A 356 -20.65 -9.27 30.09
N LEU A 357 -21.07 -8.58 31.14
CA LEU A 357 -20.62 -7.23 31.45
C LEU A 357 -19.81 -7.32 32.73
N SER A 358 -18.51 -7.05 32.64
CA SER A 358 -17.59 -7.16 33.76
C SER A 358 -16.73 -5.91 33.81
N GLU A 359 -16.47 -5.43 35.02
CA GLU A 359 -15.46 -4.42 35.26
C GLU A 359 -14.27 -5.07 35.96
N ASN A 360 -13.06 -4.67 35.57
CA ASN A 360 -11.87 -4.99 36.35
C ASN A 360 -11.86 -4.11 37.62
N THR A 361 -12.50 -4.60 38.68
CA THR A 361 -12.76 -3.90 39.93
C THR A 361 -11.49 -3.54 40.72
N GLY A 362 -10.31 -4.00 40.31
CA GLY A 362 -9.04 -3.71 41.00
C GLY A 362 -8.48 -2.30 40.82
N VAL A 363 -8.99 -1.51 39.85
CA VAL A 363 -8.31 -0.25 39.44
C VAL A 363 -9.23 0.98 39.37
N THR A 364 -10.51 0.85 39.01
CA THR A 364 -11.32 2.01 38.60
C THR A 364 -12.52 2.35 39.47
N GLY A 365 -13.01 1.43 40.31
CA GLY A 365 -14.14 1.66 41.22
C GLY A 365 -15.47 2.05 40.54
N ARG A 366 -15.63 1.82 39.23
CA ARG A 366 -16.89 2.06 38.52
C ARG A 366 -17.77 0.81 38.67
N ARG A 367 -18.96 0.83 38.07
CA ARG A 367 -19.88 -0.31 38.01
C ARG A 367 -20.14 -0.66 36.56
N ALA A 368 -19.96 -1.93 36.17
CA ALA A 368 -20.55 -2.46 34.96
C ALA A 368 -22.08 -2.54 35.14
N GLY A 369 -22.86 -1.95 34.21
CA GLY A 369 -24.31 -1.93 34.31
C GLY A 369 -24.99 -1.85 32.95
N ILE A 370 -26.21 -2.39 32.87
CA ILE A 370 -27.12 -2.22 31.73
C ILE A 370 -28.07 -1.09 32.09
N ALA A 371 -28.02 0.01 31.34
CA ALA A 371 -29.01 1.08 31.46
C ALA A 371 -29.95 1.05 30.25
N LEU A 372 -31.21 0.73 30.49
CA LEU A 372 -32.25 0.72 29.46
C LEU A 372 -32.96 2.08 29.49
N HIS A 373 -32.62 2.95 28.55
CA HIS A 373 -33.25 4.26 28.38
C HIS A 373 -34.16 4.25 27.15
N ASN A 374 -35.41 4.69 27.30
CA ASN A 374 -36.34 4.85 26.19
C ASN A 374 -36.92 6.26 26.19
N GLY A 375 -36.12 7.26 25.80
CA GLY A 375 -36.55 8.57 25.28
C GLY A 375 -37.76 9.28 25.92
N GLY A 376 -38.05 9.09 27.21
CA GLY A 376 -39.22 9.69 27.88
C GLY A 376 -40.54 8.91 27.78
N VAL A 377 -40.55 7.67 27.27
CA VAL A 377 -41.73 6.77 27.24
C VAL A 377 -41.44 5.47 28.01
N SER A 378 -42.36 5.08 28.87
CA SER A 378 -42.23 3.98 29.81
C SER A 378 -42.08 2.61 29.12
N ALA A 379 -40.85 2.15 28.95
CA ALA A 379 -40.36 0.82 29.33
C ALA A 379 -39.04 0.51 28.60
N GLY A 380 -37.95 0.37 29.35
CA GLY A 380 -36.88 -0.55 28.98
C GLY A 380 -37.28 -1.92 29.54
N ASN A 381 -37.69 -2.86 28.70
CA ASN A 381 -38.10 -4.19 29.15
C ASN A 381 -36.94 -5.19 29.03
N ILE A 382 -36.88 -6.14 29.99
CA ILE A 382 -36.12 -7.38 29.86
C ILE A 382 -37.16 -8.47 29.63
N GLU A 383 -37.32 -8.88 28.38
CA GLU A 383 -38.27 -9.94 28.00
C GLU A 383 -37.53 -11.26 27.83
N LEU A 384 -37.84 -12.22 28.69
CA LEU A 384 -37.43 -13.61 28.49
C LEU A 384 -38.45 -14.25 27.53
N ALA A 385 -38.03 -15.20 26.68
CA ALA A 385 -38.85 -15.73 25.58
C ALA A 385 -40.26 -16.30 25.97
N ALA A 386 -41.03 -16.83 25.02
CA ALA A 386 -42.43 -17.27 25.28
C ALA A 386 -42.60 -18.67 25.92
N SER A 387 -41.82 -19.71 25.56
CA SER A 387 -41.96 -21.11 26.06
C SER A 387 -40.78 -21.70 26.89
N GLY A 388 -41.01 -22.28 28.07
CA GLY A 388 -39.97 -22.93 28.90
C GLY A 388 -39.78 -22.32 30.30
N SER A 389 -39.00 -23.00 31.15
CA SER A 389 -38.66 -22.50 32.50
C SER A 389 -37.69 -21.33 32.39
N ARG A 390 -38.09 -20.16 32.92
CA ARG A 390 -37.32 -18.92 32.86
C ARG A 390 -37.16 -18.36 34.24
N ARG A 391 -35.93 -17.97 34.57
CA ARG A 391 -35.60 -17.40 35.86
C ARG A 391 -34.63 -16.25 35.65
N THR A 392 -34.97 -15.08 36.18
CA THR A 392 -33.98 -14.05 36.46
C THR A 392 -33.40 -14.36 37.84
N VAL A 393 -32.11 -14.67 37.90
CA VAL A 393 -31.41 -14.95 39.16
C VAL A 393 -30.47 -13.80 39.45
N PHE A 394 -30.58 -13.23 40.65
CA PHE A 394 -29.59 -12.33 41.20
C PHE A 394 -28.80 -13.12 42.25
N SER A 395 -27.57 -13.48 41.91
CA SER A 395 -26.63 -14.14 42.83
C SER A 395 -25.24 -13.51 42.68
N ASP A 396 -24.51 -13.42 43.77
CA ASP A 396 -23.08 -13.15 43.74
C ASP A 396 -22.28 -14.46 43.90
N THR A 397 -20.98 -14.42 43.65
CA THR A 397 -20.08 -15.57 43.85
C THR A 397 -19.60 -15.71 45.30
N ALA A 398 -19.82 -14.69 46.13
CA ALA A 398 -19.32 -14.60 47.50
C ALA A 398 -20.36 -14.94 48.58
N GLY A 399 -21.60 -15.23 48.19
CA GLY A 399 -22.69 -15.57 49.10
C GLY A 399 -23.31 -14.36 49.82
N LEU A 400 -23.04 -13.13 49.38
CA LEU A 400 -23.71 -11.93 49.87
C LEU A 400 -25.06 -11.79 49.13
N GLY A 401 -26.12 -11.55 49.89
CA GLY A 401 -27.46 -11.42 49.31
C GLY A 401 -27.53 -10.27 48.29
N LEU A 402 -27.95 -10.58 47.06
CA LEU A 402 -28.36 -9.57 46.09
C LEU A 402 -29.84 -9.22 46.32
N GLY A 403 -30.17 -7.93 46.22
CA GLY A 403 -31.52 -7.40 46.42
C GLY A 403 -32.16 -6.86 45.14
N ILE A 404 -33.48 -6.72 45.16
CA ILE A 404 -34.24 -5.96 44.17
C ILE A 404 -34.79 -4.72 44.89
N GLU A 405 -34.38 -3.53 44.45
CA GLU A 405 -34.98 -2.26 44.90
C GLU A 405 -35.96 -1.77 43.83
N ALA A 406 -37.24 -1.65 44.21
CA ALA A 406 -38.31 -1.16 43.34
C ALA A 406 -38.92 0.11 43.95
N THR A 407 -38.89 1.21 43.21
CA THR A 407 -39.56 2.48 43.61
C THR A 407 -41.07 2.47 43.31
N GLY A 408 -41.51 1.53 42.47
CA GLY A 408 -42.92 1.29 42.15
C GLY A 408 -43.41 -0.06 42.66
N ASN A 409 -44.46 -0.59 42.02
CA ASN A 409 -45.08 -1.83 42.43
C ASN A 409 -44.33 -3.06 41.89
N ILE A 410 -44.17 -4.09 42.73
CA ILE A 410 -43.81 -5.45 42.31
C ILE A 410 -45.12 -6.22 42.14
N GLN A 411 -45.41 -6.69 40.92
CA GLN A 411 -46.59 -7.48 40.62
C GLN A 411 -46.18 -8.91 40.25
N THR A 412 -46.86 -9.90 40.84
CA THR A 412 -46.73 -11.31 40.46
C THR A 412 -48.10 -11.82 40.05
N HIS A 413 -48.16 -12.67 39.02
CA HIS A 413 -49.43 -13.28 38.57
C HIS A 413 -49.81 -14.53 39.37
N ARG A 414 -48.93 -14.99 40.27
CA ARG A 414 -49.15 -16.23 41.00
C ARG A 414 -48.86 -16.05 42.48
N TYR A 415 -47.61 -16.15 42.89
CA TYR A 415 -47.23 -16.10 44.30
C TYR A 415 -45.99 -15.23 44.50
N PHE A 416 -45.99 -14.46 45.58
CA PHE A 416 -44.79 -13.86 46.16
C PHE A 416 -44.41 -14.70 47.39
N GLN A 417 -43.27 -15.37 47.31
CA GLN A 417 -42.77 -16.22 48.39
C GLN A 417 -41.69 -15.47 49.17
N VAL A 418 -41.89 -15.36 50.48
CA VAL A 418 -40.87 -14.87 51.42
C VAL A 418 -40.21 -16.08 52.07
N ASP A 419 -38.92 -16.28 51.81
CA ASP A 419 -38.22 -17.44 52.34
C ASP A 419 -37.79 -17.27 53.80
N SER A 420 -37.57 -16.04 54.25
CA SER A 420 -37.18 -15.75 55.63
C SER A 420 -38.26 -16.17 56.61
N VAL A 421 -37.94 -17.12 57.49
CA VAL A 421 -38.78 -17.55 58.61
C VAL A 421 -38.45 -16.70 59.83
N SER A 422 -39.48 -16.18 60.48
CA SER A 422 -39.39 -15.34 61.68
C SER A 422 -40.31 -15.86 62.78
N VAL A 423 -40.05 -15.46 64.03
CA VAL A 423 -40.80 -15.89 65.21
C VAL A 423 -41.65 -14.73 65.72
N GLU A 424 -42.96 -14.96 65.97
CA GLU A 424 -43.83 -13.94 66.57
C GLU A 424 -43.25 -13.45 67.90
N GLY A 425 -43.23 -12.13 68.11
CA GLY A 425 -42.66 -11.47 69.29
C GLY A 425 -41.14 -11.26 69.24
N ALA A 426 -40.42 -11.84 68.28
CA ALA A 426 -38.99 -11.58 68.11
C ALA A 426 -38.74 -10.19 67.53
N ALA A 427 -37.57 -9.61 67.84
CA ALA A 427 -37.14 -8.34 67.27
C ALA A 427 -36.95 -8.44 65.75
N CYS A 428 -37.34 -7.38 65.03
CA CYS A 428 -37.17 -7.27 63.59
C CYS A 428 -36.39 -5.99 63.21
N PRO A 429 -35.60 -6.01 62.11
CA PRO A 429 -34.63 -4.94 61.82
C PRO A 429 -35.26 -3.59 61.47
N THR A 430 -36.39 -3.58 60.77
CA THR A 430 -37.02 -2.35 60.27
C THR A 430 -38.54 -2.51 60.23
N PRO A 431 -39.31 -1.58 60.84
CA PRO A 431 -40.76 -1.59 60.73
C PRO A 431 -41.23 -1.59 59.27
N GLY A 432 -42.29 -2.34 58.97
CA GLY A 432 -42.86 -2.45 57.62
C GLY A 432 -42.38 -3.66 56.81
N LEU A 433 -41.40 -4.43 57.30
CA LEU A 433 -41.01 -5.69 56.69
C LEU A 433 -42.16 -6.73 56.78
N ILE A 434 -42.32 -7.50 55.71
CA ILE A 434 -43.23 -8.65 55.65
C ILE A 434 -42.40 -9.94 55.68
N GLY A 435 -42.79 -10.86 56.56
CA GLY A 435 -42.15 -12.15 56.77
C GLY A 435 -43.18 -13.28 56.88
N ARG A 436 -42.71 -14.48 57.19
CA ARG A 436 -43.59 -15.60 57.55
C ARG A 436 -43.12 -16.34 58.80
N ASP A 437 -44.04 -16.98 59.50
CA ASP A 437 -43.70 -17.98 60.50
C ASP A 437 -43.35 -19.35 59.87
N ALA A 438 -42.94 -20.31 60.70
CA ALA A 438 -42.55 -21.65 60.23
C ALA A 438 -43.72 -22.47 59.64
N THR A 439 -44.96 -22.07 59.91
CA THR A 439 -46.18 -22.70 59.35
C THR A 439 -46.65 -22.02 58.05
N GLY A 440 -46.03 -20.90 57.67
CA GLY A 440 -46.40 -20.11 56.50
C GLY A 440 -47.37 -18.96 56.77
N GLY A 441 -47.70 -18.68 58.05
CA GLY A 441 -48.51 -17.53 58.45
C GLY A 441 -47.77 -16.21 58.20
N VAL A 442 -48.48 -15.19 57.72
CA VAL A 442 -47.88 -13.87 57.42
C VAL A 442 -47.54 -13.15 58.72
N LEU A 443 -46.32 -12.63 58.81
CA LEU A 443 -45.86 -11.76 59.88
C LEU A 443 -45.56 -10.36 59.32
N SER A 444 -45.91 -9.33 60.09
CA SER A 444 -45.52 -7.95 59.80
C SER A 444 -44.63 -7.44 60.93
N CYS A 445 -43.51 -6.81 60.57
CA CYS A 445 -42.67 -6.12 61.53
C CYS A 445 -43.36 -4.82 61.95
N LYS A 446 -43.84 -4.76 63.19
CA LYS A 446 -44.55 -3.61 63.77
C LYS A 446 -43.83 -3.16 65.03
N SER A 447 -43.47 -1.87 65.08
CA SER A 447 -42.78 -1.28 66.23
C SER A 447 -41.52 -2.03 66.65
N GLY A 448 -40.78 -2.60 65.69
CA GLY A 448 -39.55 -3.35 65.96
C GLY A 448 -39.73 -4.81 66.36
N PHE A 449 -40.96 -5.34 66.36
CA PHE A 449 -41.23 -6.76 66.65
C PHE A 449 -42.09 -7.43 65.55
N TRP A 450 -41.83 -8.71 65.29
CA TRP A 450 -42.67 -9.51 64.41
C TRP A 450 -44.02 -9.77 65.06
N ALA A 451 -45.09 -9.39 64.38
CA ALA A 451 -46.46 -9.58 64.85
C ALA A 451 -47.32 -10.23 63.79
N THR A 452 -48.21 -11.13 64.23
CA THR A 452 -49.30 -11.60 63.41
C THR A 452 -50.35 -10.49 63.24
N PRO A 453 -50.95 -10.32 62.04
CA PRO A 453 -52.08 -9.43 61.87
C PRO A 453 -53.27 -9.90 62.74
N LYS A 454 -53.52 -9.23 63.86
CA LYS A 454 -54.67 -9.49 64.73
C LYS A 454 -55.80 -8.54 64.36
N ALA A 455 -56.98 -9.08 64.09
CA ALA A 455 -58.19 -8.25 63.95
C ALA A 455 -58.42 -7.48 65.26
N ALA A 456 -58.64 -6.17 65.17
CA ALA A 456 -58.98 -5.38 66.35
C ALA A 456 -60.41 -5.71 66.78
N LEU A 457 -60.57 -6.47 67.86
CA LEU A 457 -61.87 -6.71 68.48
C LEU A 457 -62.43 -5.36 68.98
N SER A 458 -63.54 -4.88 68.39
CA SER A 458 -64.23 -3.68 68.85
C SER A 458 -65.08 -4.04 70.06
N CYS A 459 -64.67 -3.59 71.24
CA CYS A 459 -65.39 -3.84 72.49
C CYS A 459 -66.14 -2.59 72.96
N ILE A 460 -67.37 -2.75 73.45
CA ILE A 460 -68.14 -1.71 74.15
C ILE A 460 -68.56 -2.25 75.51
N THR A 461 -68.71 -1.37 76.49
CA THR A 461 -69.33 -1.70 77.77
C THR A 461 -70.76 -1.18 77.75
N VAL A 462 -71.72 -2.08 77.95
CA VAL A 462 -73.12 -1.71 78.15
C VAL A 462 -73.47 -1.88 79.62
N ALA A 463 -74.34 -1.02 80.13
CA ALA A 463 -74.78 -1.08 81.52
C ALA A 463 -76.30 -0.92 81.65
N SER A 464 -76.88 -1.55 82.67
CA SER A 464 -78.25 -1.25 83.11
C SER A 464 -78.28 -1.12 84.62
N ALA A 465 -79.10 -0.20 85.12
CA ALA A 465 -79.22 0.09 86.55
C ALA A 465 -80.68 -0.01 86.98
N GLN A 466 -80.97 -0.86 87.95
CA GLN A 466 -82.31 -1.12 88.46
C GLN A 466 -82.27 -1.37 89.97
N ALA A 467 -83.36 -1.08 90.66
CA ALA A 467 -83.45 -1.35 92.09
C ALA A 467 -83.44 -2.87 92.35
N ASN A 468 -82.62 -3.31 93.30
CA ASN A 468 -82.47 -4.70 93.76
C ASN A 468 -81.85 -5.69 92.76
N ALA A 469 -82.16 -5.61 91.46
CA ALA A 469 -81.57 -6.48 90.44
C ALA A 469 -81.53 -5.80 89.07
N ALA A 470 -80.41 -5.97 88.35
CA ALA A 470 -80.20 -5.41 87.02
C ALA A 470 -79.59 -6.46 86.08
N GLY A 471 -80.05 -6.46 84.84
CA GLY A 471 -79.51 -7.30 83.78
C GLY A 471 -79.23 -6.47 82.53
N VAL A 472 -78.12 -6.74 81.86
CA VAL A 472 -77.75 -6.09 80.61
C VAL A 472 -77.36 -7.14 79.59
N GLN A 473 -77.71 -6.95 78.32
CA GLN A 473 -77.35 -7.83 77.20
C GLN A 473 -76.51 -7.08 76.17
N CYS A 474 -75.58 -7.79 75.55
CA CYS A 474 -74.81 -7.27 74.43
C CYS A 474 -75.72 -7.04 73.21
N PRO A 475 -75.51 -5.93 72.46
CA PRO A 475 -76.23 -5.69 71.22
C PRO A 475 -75.97 -6.78 70.17
N VAL A 476 -76.89 -6.92 69.22
CA VAL A 476 -76.77 -7.84 68.09
C VAL A 476 -75.44 -7.60 67.34
N GLY A 477 -74.72 -8.67 67.01
CA GLY A 477 -73.42 -8.60 66.35
C GLY A 477 -72.23 -8.49 67.31
N ARG A 478 -72.44 -8.51 68.63
CA ARG A 478 -71.37 -8.57 69.63
C ARG A 478 -71.58 -9.70 70.62
N THR A 479 -70.47 -10.26 71.10
CA THR A 479 -70.45 -11.36 72.06
C THR A 479 -69.88 -10.87 73.40
N MET A 480 -70.51 -11.28 74.50
CA MET A 480 -70.03 -10.98 75.85
C MET A 480 -68.66 -11.65 76.09
N THR A 481 -67.65 -10.86 76.43
CA THR A 481 -66.32 -11.34 76.83
C THR A 481 -66.05 -11.19 78.32
N GLY A 482 -66.89 -10.42 79.03
CA GLY A 482 -66.84 -10.27 80.48
C GLY A 482 -67.98 -9.39 81.00
N GLY A 483 -68.12 -9.29 82.31
CA GLY A 483 -69.12 -8.43 82.95
C GLY A 483 -68.91 -8.34 84.45
N GLY A 484 -69.73 -7.54 85.12
CA GLY A 484 -69.62 -7.29 86.55
C GLY A 484 -70.75 -6.44 87.12
N CYS A 485 -70.70 -6.20 88.44
CA CYS A 485 -71.71 -5.45 89.17
C CYS A 485 -71.07 -4.24 89.88
N ASP A 486 -71.75 -3.09 89.86
CA ASP A 486 -71.46 -1.94 90.73
C ASP A 486 -72.74 -1.47 91.45
N GLY A 487 -72.58 -0.86 92.61
CA GLY A 487 -73.62 -0.69 93.62
C GLY A 487 -73.11 -0.02 94.91
N GLY A 488 -71.88 0.52 94.88
CA GLY A 488 -71.33 1.30 96.00
C GLY A 488 -70.59 0.49 97.07
N VAL A 489 -69.72 1.19 97.80
CA VAL A 489 -68.57 0.65 98.56
C VAL A 489 -68.93 -0.15 99.84
N THR A 490 -70.21 -0.39 100.12
CA THR A 490 -70.66 -1.05 101.38
C THR A 490 -71.64 -2.21 101.19
N ASP A 491 -71.97 -2.58 99.94
CA ASP A 491 -72.98 -3.60 99.66
C ASP A 491 -72.36 -4.89 99.08
N HIS A 492 -72.54 -6.02 99.78
CA HIS A 492 -72.22 -7.35 99.24
C HIS A 492 -73.32 -7.80 98.26
N TYR A 493 -72.96 -8.11 97.01
CA TYR A 493 -73.88 -8.73 96.05
C TYR A 493 -74.01 -10.22 96.34
N ASN A 494 -75.24 -10.74 96.30
CA ASN A 494 -75.46 -12.18 96.43
C ASN A 494 -75.42 -12.89 95.07
N THR A 495 -75.49 -12.15 93.96
CA THR A 495 -75.45 -12.73 92.60
C THR A 495 -74.77 -11.78 91.62
N SER A 496 -73.70 -12.26 91.00
CA SER A 496 -72.99 -11.64 89.87
C SER A 496 -72.61 -12.76 88.92
N VAL A 497 -73.40 -12.96 87.86
CA VAL A 497 -73.23 -14.10 86.96
C VAL A 497 -73.47 -13.71 85.50
N PRO A 498 -72.83 -14.41 84.55
CA PRO A 498 -73.24 -14.37 83.15
C PRO A 498 -74.72 -14.75 83.02
N ASN A 499 -75.44 -14.04 82.15
CA ASN A 499 -76.81 -14.33 81.79
C ASN A 499 -76.97 -14.19 80.27
N GLY A 500 -76.89 -15.31 79.55
CA GLY A 500 -76.92 -15.32 78.09
C GLY A 500 -75.74 -14.55 77.49
N ASN A 501 -76.03 -13.62 76.58
CA ASN A 501 -75.03 -12.75 75.97
C ASN A 501 -74.86 -11.45 76.78
N GLY A 502 -74.84 -11.55 78.11
CA GLY A 502 -74.92 -10.39 79.00
C GLY A 502 -74.65 -10.73 80.46
N TRP A 503 -74.78 -9.75 81.34
CA TRP A 503 -74.46 -9.90 82.77
C TRP A 503 -75.67 -9.59 83.65
N TYR A 504 -75.80 -10.32 84.75
CA TYR A 504 -76.88 -10.15 85.70
C TYR A 504 -76.36 -9.98 87.13
N CYS A 505 -76.93 -9.01 87.83
CA CYS A 505 -76.57 -8.61 89.17
C CYS A 505 -77.81 -8.53 90.05
N ALA A 506 -77.72 -9.05 91.28
CA ALA A 506 -78.80 -8.91 92.26
C ALA A 506 -78.29 -8.74 93.70
N ASN A 507 -78.97 -7.89 94.45
CA ASN A 507 -78.79 -7.68 95.88
C ASN A 507 -80.14 -7.82 96.60
N TRP A 508 -80.28 -8.91 97.36
CA TRP A 508 -81.52 -9.27 98.05
C TRP A 508 -81.53 -8.81 99.52
N LYS A 509 -80.41 -8.27 100.01
CA LYS A 509 -80.21 -7.95 101.44
C LYS A 509 -80.59 -6.49 101.77
N TYR A 510 -80.51 -5.59 100.80
CA TYR A 510 -80.84 -4.17 100.97
C TYR A 510 -81.88 -3.72 99.94
N GLN A 511 -83.15 -3.83 100.30
CA GLN A 511 -84.25 -3.45 99.41
C GLN A 511 -84.25 -1.93 99.17
N GLY A 512 -84.31 -1.52 97.90
CA GLY A 512 -84.39 -0.12 97.46
C GLY A 512 -83.08 0.50 96.97
N LYS A 513 -81.97 -0.26 96.97
CA LYS A 513 -80.69 0.22 96.40
C LYS A 513 -80.55 -0.11 94.92
N THR A 514 -80.00 0.84 94.17
CA THR A 514 -79.72 0.69 92.74
C THR A 514 -78.49 -0.20 92.54
N VAL A 515 -78.67 -1.29 91.78
CA VAL A 515 -77.59 -2.16 91.32
C VAL A 515 -77.38 -1.90 89.84
N THR A 516 -76.12 -1.79 89.41
CA THR A 516 -75.74 -1.62 88.02
C THR A 516 -75.03 -2.87 87.52
N ALA A 517 -75.55 -3.49 86.46
CA ALA A 517 -74.90 -4.60 85.77
C ALA A 517 -74.15 -4.07 84.54
N TYR A 518 -72.93 -4.56 84.31
CA TYR A 518 -72.09 -4.24 83.17
C TYR A 518 -71.79 -5.48 82.35
N ALA A 519 -71.84 -5.37 81.02
CA ALA A 519 -71.32 -6.38 80.11
C ALA A 519 -70.33 -5.74 79.12
N VAL A 520 -69.18 -6.38 78.95
CA VAL A 520 -68.18 -6.05 77.94
C VAL A 520 -68.49 -6.90 76.70
N CYS A 521 -68.82 -6.23 75.61
CA CYS A 521 -69.34 -6.82 74.39
C CYS A 521 -68.39 -6.55 73.23
N CYS A 522 -67.72 -7.58 72.74
CA CYS A 522 -66.76 -7.47 71.65
C CYS A 522 -67.33 -8.04 70.35
N GLY A 523 -67.09 -7.36 69.23
CA GLY A 523 -67.40 -7.83 67.88
C GLY A 523 -66.15 -7.75 67.00
N SER A 524 -66.07 -8.65 66.02
CA SER A 524 -65.07 -8.64 64.94
C SER A 524 -65.43 -7.64 63.85
#